data_AF-A0A828SRD5-F1
#
_entry.id   AF-A0A828SRD5-F1
#
_cell.length_a   1.000
_cell.length_b   1.000
_cell.length_c   1.000
_cell.angle_alpha   90.00
_cell.angle_beta   90.00
_cell.angle_gamma   90.00
#
_symmetry.space_group_name_H-M   'P 1'
#
loop_
_entity.id
_entity.type
_entity.pdbx_description
1 polymer ?
#
loop_
_entity_poly.entity_id
_entity_poly.type
_entity_poly.pdbx_seq_one_letter_code
_entity_poly.pdbx_strand_id
1 'polypeptide(L)'
;MATQAYVIVIEIPEKKCPNVRGKASLIKDGKAKVYLSNNTTSRDAENGFDRYGVTGGRNAVVVTEATFPKYEEEITNYLNRRFGEDWSLKLEKCSVA
;
A
#
# COMPACT_ATOMS: atom_id res chain seq x y z
N MET A 1 25.88 -2.07 -6.55
CA MET A 1 25.20 -1.45 -5.40
C MET A 1 23.87 -2.16 -5.23
N ALA A 2 23.57 -2.71 -4.04
CA ALA A 2 22.25 -3.30 -3.81
C ALA A 2 21.21 -2.19 -3.84
N THR A 3 20.18 -2.33 -4.68
CA THR A 3 19.10 -1.35 -4.76
C THR A 3 18.28 -1.45 -3.48
N GLN A 4 18.23 -0.38 -2.70
CA GLN A 4 17.41 -0.34 -1.49
C GLN A 4 15.93 -0.50 -1.86
N ALA A 5 15.28 -1.48 -1.24
CA ALA A 5 13.87 -1.75 -1.42
C ALA A 5 13.04 -1.22 -0.26
N TYR A 6 11.78 -0.92 -0.55
CA TYR A 6 10.83 -0.33 0.38
C TYR A 6 9.45 -0.98 0.21
N VAL A 7 8.73 -1.14 1.31
CA VAL A 7 7.28 -1.41 1.29
C VAL A 7 6.52 -0.10 1.46
N ILE A 8 5.38 0.00 0.78
CA ILE A 8 4.51 1.17 0.87
C ILE A 8 3.55 0.99 2.05
N VAL A 9 3.70 1.85 3.05
CA VAL A 9 2.87 1.91 4.24
C VAL A 9 1.89 3.06 4.12
N ILE A 10 0.64 2.81 4.49
CA ILE A 10 -0.44 3.78 4.48
C ILE A 10 -0.96 3.91 5.92
N GLU A 11 -0.98 5.13 6.43
CA GLU A 11 -1.64 5.45 7.69
C GLU A 11 -2.99 6.10 7.41
N ILE A 12 -4.05 5.56 8.00
CA ILE A 12 -5.44 6.03 7.85
C ILE A 12 -6.12 6.10 9.22
N PRO A 13 -7.17 6.92 9.40
CA PRO A 13 -7.97 6.88 10.63
C PRO A 13 -8.54 5.48 10.87
N GLU A 14 -8.60 5.06 12.14
CA GLU A 14 -9.16 3.76 12.54
C GLU A 14 -10.55 3.51 11.94
N LYS A 15 -11.39 4.55 11.91
CA LYS A 15 -12.77 4.50 11.37
C LYS A 15 -12.81 4.18 9.89
N LYS A 16 -11.76 4.52 9.13
CA LYS A 16 -11.61 4.24 7.70
C LYS A 16 -10.84 2.95 7.41
N CYS A 17 -10.30 2.30 8.45
CA CYS A 17 -9.50 1.10 8.29
C CYS A 17 -10.37 -0.09 7.80
N PRO A 18 -10.06 -0.66 6.62
CA PRO A 18 -10.78 -1.83 6.12
C PRO A 18 -10.59 -3.03 7.04
N ASN A 19 -11.46 -4.03 6.93
CA ASN A 19 -11.35 -5.26 7.72
C ASN A 19 -10.20 -6.15 7.21
N VAL A 20 -8.97 -5.81 7.61
CA VAL A 20 -7.76 -6.56 7.27
C VAL A 20 -7.38 -7.54 8.38
N ARG A 21 -6.70 -8.62 8.01
CA ARG A 21 -6.18 -9.59 8.99
C ARG A 21 -5.23 -8.89 9.97
N GLY A 22 -5.47 -9.07 11.26
CA GLY A 22 -4.68 -8.42 12.31
C GLY A 22 -5.03 -6.95 12.53
N LYS A 23 -6.19 -6.45 12.06
CA LYS A 23 -6.61 -5.05 12.21
C LYS A 23 -6.37 -4.47 13.62
N ALA A 24 -6.72 -5.22 14.67
CA ALA A 24 -6.56 -4.76 16.05
C ALA A 24 -5.10 -4.42 16.42
N SER A 25 -4.12 -5.19 15.95
CA SER A 25 -2.70 -4.93 16.21
C SER A 25 -2.11 -3.82 15.32
N LEU A 26 -2.81 -3.44 14.25
CA LEU A 26 -2.40 -2.39 13.31
C LEU A 26 -2.91 -1.01 13.72
N ILE A 27 -3.88 -0.95 14.63
CA ILE A 27 -4.45 0.29 15.14
C ILE A 27 -3.69 0.71 16.39
N LYS A 28 -3.17 1.94 16.36
CA LYS A 28 -2.54 2.58 17.50
C LYS A 28 -2.89 4.07 17.49
N ASP A 29 -3.25 4.62 18.65
CA ASP A 29 -3.55 6.05 18.81
C ASP A 29 -4.60 6.58 17.81
N GLY A 30 -5.65 5.80 17.54
CA GLY A 30 -6.74 6.14 16.63
C GLY A 30 -6.38 6.10 15.13
N LYS A 31 -5.18 5.63 14.77
CA LYS A 31 -4.71 5.46 13.40
C LYS A 31 -4.39 4.00 13.13
N ALA A 32 -4.73 3.54 11.94
CA ALA A 32 -4.35 2.22 11.43
C ALA A 32 -3.17 2.34 10.49
N LYS A 33 -2.15 1.50 10.71
CA LYS A 33 -1.02 1.31 9.82
C LYS A 33 -1.25 0.07 8.96
N VAL A 34 -1.49 0.26 7.68
CA VAL A 34 -1.73 -0.81 6.71
C VAL A 34 -0.72 -0.72 5.57
N TYR A 35 -0.65 -1.73 4.72
CA TYR A 35 0.28 -1.77 3.60
C TYR A 35 -0.49 -1.72 2.28
N LEU A 36 0.07 -1.07 1.27
CA LEU A 36 -0.43 -1.16 -0.10
C LEU A 36 -0.17 -2.59 -0.61
N SER A 37 -1.17 -3.23 -1.23
CA SER A 37 -1.02 -4.57 -1.80
C SER A 37 -1.34 -4.62 -3.27
N ASN A 38 -0.64 -5.47 -4.01
CA ASN A 38 -1.08 -5.83 -5.36
C ASN A 38 -2.30 -6.76 -5.27
N ASN A 39 -3.39 -6.37 -5.93
CA ASN A 39 -4.63 -7.13 -6.01
C ASN A 39 -5.07 -7.38 -7.47
N THR A 40 -4.17 -7.13 -8.42
CA THR A 40 -4.34 -7.44 -9.85
C THR A 40 -4.48 -8.95 -10.02
N THR A 41 -5.58 -9.39 -10.63
CA THR A 41 -5.75 -10.78 -11.05
C THR A 41 -5.09 -11.04 -12.40
N SER A 42 -4.86 -12.31 -12.78
CA SER A 42 -4.34 -12.63 -14.12
C SER A 42 -5.22 -12.04 -15.23
N ARG A 43 -6.55 -12.10 -15.07
CA ARG A 43 -7.50 -11.49 -15.99
C ARG A 43 -7.38 -9.97 -16.05
N ASP A 44 -7.16 -9.31 -14.92
CA ASP A 44 -6.95 -7.84 -14.92
C ASP A 44 -5.67 -7.50 -15.69
N ALA A 45 -4.58 -8.22 -15.45
CA ALA A 45 -3.31 -8.04 -16.14
C ALA A 45 -3.41 -8.29 -17.66
N GLU A 46 -4.13 -9.34 -18.08
CA GLU A 46 -4.41 -9.61 -19.50
C GLU A 46 -5.18 -8.47 -20.19
N ASN A 47 -5.99 -7.73 -19.43
CA ASN A 47 -6.74 -6.57 -19.92
C ASN A 47 -6.00 -5.24 -19.67
N GLY A 48 -4.75 -5.28 -19.19
CA GLY A 48 -3.93 -4.09 -18.95
C GLY A 48 -4.38 -3.26 -17.73
N PHE A 49 -5.07 -3.86 -16.77
CA PHE A 49 -5.50 -3.18 -15.54
C PHE A 49 -4.59 -3.55 -14.37
N ASP A 50 -4.01 -2.53 -13.73
CA ASP A 50 -3.41 -2.66 -12.42
C ASP A 50 -4.39 -2.27 -11.31
N ARG A 51 -4.45 -3.09 -10.26
CA ARG A 51 -5.39 -2.91 -9.14
C ARG A 51 -4.66 -2.99 -7.82
N TYR A 52 -4.79 -1.92 -7.04
CA TYR A 52 -4.29 -1.88 -5.68
C TYR A 52 -5.34 -2.28 -4.65
N GLY A 53 -4.84 -2.82 -3.55
CA GLY A 53 -5.55 -3.14 -2.33
C GLY A 53 -4.85 -2.58 -1.11
N VAL A 54 -5.42 -2.87 0.06
CA VAL A 54 -4.86 -2.54 1.37
C VAL A 54 -4.89 -3.79 2.22
N THR A 55 -3.78 -4.09 2.88
CA THR A 55 -3.54 -5.36 3.58
C THR A 55 -2.93 -5.12 4.96
N GLY A 56 -3.01 -6.14 5.82
CA GLY A 56 -2.26 -6.19 7.08
C GLY A 56 -0.80 -6.64 6.93
N GLY A 57 -0.35 -6.97 5.70
CA GLY A 57 1.05 -7.25 5.39
C GLY A 57 1.29 -8.26 4.27
N ARG A 58 0.26 -8.97 3.80
CA ARG A 58 0.39 -9.95 2.69
C ARG A 58 0.28 -9.29 1.33
N ASN A 59 1.12 -9.73 0.37
CA ASN A 59 1.18 -9.20 -1.00
C ASN A 59 1.50 -7.70 -1.04
N ALA A 60 2.29 -7.21 -0.08
CA ALA A 60 2.69 -5.82 -0.03
C ALA A 60 3.44 -5.44 -1.31
N VAL A 61 3.14 -4.25 -1.83
CA VAL A 61 3.88 -3.69 -2.97
C VAL A 61 5.27 -3.29 -2.50
N VAL A 62 6.28 -3.83 -3.18
CA VAL A 62 7.69 -3.52 -2.96
C VAL A 62 8.17 -2.64 -4.09
N VAL A 63 8.78 -1.51 -3.73
CA VAL A 63 9.33 -0.53 -4.66
C VAL A 63 10.78 -0.23 -4.33
N THR A 64 11.45 0.40 -5.28
CA THR A 64 12.77 1.01 -5.11
C THR A 64 12.62 2.51 -5.34
N GLU A 65 13.63 3.30 -4.99
CA GLU A 65 13.65 4.74 -5.31
C GLU A 65 13.48 5.03 -6.80
N ALA A 66 13.93 4.13 -7.68
CA ALA A 66 13.78 4.28 -9.13
C ALA A 66 12.39 3.90 -9.66
N THR A 67 11.67 3.02 -8.95
CA THR A 67 10.36 2.53 -9.41
C THR A 67 9.20 3.26 -8.76
N PHE A 68 9.33 3.72 -7.51
CA PHE A 68 8.24 4.41 -6.81
C PHE A 68 7.67 5.62 -7.57
N PRO A 69 8.47 6.54 -8.14
CA PRO A 69 7.94 7.70 -8.86
C PRO A 69 7.09 7.35 -10.07
N LYS A 70 7.26 6.14 -10.64
CA LYS A 70 6.46 5.67 -11.79
C LYS A 70 5.03 5.29 -11.41
N TYR A 71 4.81 4.91 -10.15
CA TYR A 71 3.52 4.44 -9.63
C TYR A 71 2.88 5.45 -8.68
N GLU A 72 3.61 6.49 -8.28
CA GLU A 72 3.18 7.45 -7.24
C GLU A 72 1.84 8.11 -7.57
N GLU A 73 1.65 8.56 -8.82
CA GLU A 73 0.39 9.19 -9.25
C GLU A 73 -0.78 8.20 -9.19
N GLU A 74 -0.58 6.99 -9.68
CA GLU A 74 -1.61 5.93 -9.70
C GLU A 74 -2.01 5.52 -8.28
N ILE A 75 -1.02 5.33 -7.39
CA ILE A 75 -1.22 5.00 -5.98
C ILE A 75 -1.95 6.14 -5.27
N THR A 76 -1.54 7.38 -5.49
CA THR A 76 -2.18 8.56 -4.91
C THR A 76 -3.63 8.65 -5.35
N ASN A 77 -3.93 8.44 -6.65
CA ASN A 77 -5.28 8.41 -7.18
C ASN A 77 -6.13 7.30 -6.55
N TYR A 78 -5.56 6.10 -6.37
CA TYR A 78 -6.22 5.01 -5.68
C TYR A 78 -6.56 5.37 -4.21
N LEU A 79 -5.60 5.93 -3.47
CA LEU A 79 -5.78 6.29 -2.07
C LEU A 79 -6.79 7.43 -1.90
N ASN A 80 -6.75 8.44 -2.78
CA ASN A 80 -7.73 9.52 -2.81
C ASN A 80 -9.14 9.00 -3.06
N ARG A 81 -9.33 8.10 -4.02
CA ARG A 81 -10.63 7.46 -4.29
C ARG A 81 -11.11 6.62 -3.11
N ARG A 82 -10.19 5.96 -2.39
CA ARG A 82 -10.51 5.00 -1.34
C ARG A 82 -10.77 5.66 0.02
N PHE A 83 -9.98 6.67 0.37
CA PHE A 83 -9.92 7.26 1.70
C PHE A 83 -10.21 8.76 1.72
N GLY A 84 -10.36 9.41 0.56
CA GLY A 84 -10.43 10.87 0.45
C GLY A 84 -9.06 11.48 0.75
N GLU A 85 -9.05 12.54 1.57
CA GLU A 85 -7.81 13.23 1.98
C GLU A 85 -7.21 12.68 3.28
N ASP A 86 -7.91 11.76 3.96
CA ASP A 86 -7.50 11.25 5.28
C ASP A 86 -6.57 10.03 5.17
N TRP A 87 -5.40 10.23 4.60
CA TRP A 87 -4.35 9.22 4.57
C TRP A 87 -2.96 9.86 4.50
N SER A 88 -1.94 9.10 4.90
CA SER A 88 -0.54 9.45 4.61
C SER A 88 0.22 8.21 4.15
N LEU A 89 1.21 8.42 3.28
CA LEU A 89 2.03 7.36 2.72
C LEU A 89 3.47 7.48 3.25
N LYS A 90 4.07 6.35 3.59
CA LYS A 90 5.47 6.23 4.02
C LYS A 90 6.14 5.06 3.30
N LEU A 91 7.42 5.21 3.00
CA LEU A 91 8.26 4.15 2.49
C LEU A 91 9.06 3.56 3.65
N GLU A 92 8.80 2.29 3.99
CA GLU A 92 9.57 1.59 5.02
C GLU A 92 10.59 0.66 4.39
N LYS A 93 11.85 0.82 4.78
CA LYS A 93 12.96 0.00 4.27
C LYS A 93 12.68 -1.48 4.53
N CYS A 94 12.89 -2.29 3.51
CA CYS A 94 12.82 -3.75 3.64
C CYS A 94 14.05 -4.39 3.03
N SER A 95 14.41 -5.56 3.56
CA SER A 95 15.42 -6.43 2.97
C SER A 95 14.69 -7.40 2.06
N VAL A 96 14.84 -7.22 0.76
CA VAL A 96 14.40 -8.21 -0.23
C VAL A 96 15.62 -9.09 -0.49
N ALA A 97 15.50 -10.37 -0.13
CA ALA A 97 16.52 -11.38 -0.38
C ALA A 97 16.47 -11.87 -1.83
#